data_AF-A0A380TIS8-F1
#
_entry.id   AF-A0A380TIS8-F1
#
_cell.length_a   1.000
_cell.length_b   1.000
_cell.length_c   1.000
_cell.angle_alpha   90.00
_cell.angle_beta   90.00
_cell.angle_gamma   90.00
#
_symmetry.space_group_name_H-M   'P 1'
#
loop_
_entity.id
_entity.type
_entity.pdbx_description
1 polymer ?
#
loop_
_entity_poly.entity_id
_entity_poly.type
_entity_poly.pdbx_seq_one_letter_code
_entity_poly.pdbx_strand_id
1 'polypeptide(L)'
;MAVLRTIRRQNPALARSAEEKQFIRSYRAAVKEAASSKTAESFDRLEKLGCVRELPDEPRRAALAGEYLTAIARDERPLVVAQTWSEVYAANDAIRSALRPPGKLEAGTMLTTYQPLDRSEAQKRDSRFYEPGQSAVFLKRYGRFAKGNLCEIAGANERGVVIVKDGRSSTVSYRYADRIAVAKATEMEIAPGDRLQLKANGRSIEGARLHNGELVTVARVEPTGALVVTDERGATKTLAPSQRLLVRGYAVTSYGAQGKTTDTVILADAGNRAATNRQQWYVSISRGRKRVVVLTPDKAALRENIQRSGARELVLEETPEHELQARRMRHQQFRRYAIQHEFTMRQAQHQQIRQHL
;
A
#
# COMPACT_ATOMS: atom_id res chain seq x y z
N MET A 1 -24.30 11.98 -0.18
CA MET A 1 -23.59 10.89 0.51
C MET A 1 -24.33 9.58 0.29
N ALA A 2 -23.70 8.56 -0.29
CA ALA A 2 -24.35 7.26 -0.48
C ALA A 2 -24.42 6.51 0.86
N VAL A 3 -25.62 6.39 1.43
CA VAL A 3 -25.90 5.57 2.61
C VAL A 3 -25.76 4.10 2.20
N LEU A 4 -24.73 3.42 2.69
CA LEU A 4 -24.56 1.97 2.53
C LEU A 4 -25.65 1.24 3.33
N ARG A 5 -26.83 1.04 2.73
CA ARG A 5 -28.02 0.48 3.40
C ARG A 5 -27.92 -1.00 3.81
N THR A 6 -26.92 -1.76 3.36
CA THR A 6 -26.70 -3.13 3.86
C THR A 6 -25.22 -3.54 3.91
N ILE A 7 -24.69 -3.77 5.12
CA ILE A 7 -23.41 -4.44 5.31
C ILE A 7 -23.62 -5.94 5.11
N ARG A 8 -23.19 -6.47 3.97
CA ARG A 8 -23.35 -7.89 3.56
C ARG A 8 -22.06 -8.73 3.66
N ARG A 9 -20.91 -8.11 3.91
CA ARG A 9 -19.59 -8.77 3.82
C ARG A 9 -19.35 -9.82 4.91
N GLN A 10 -19.67 -9.47 6.17
CA GLN A 10 -19.56 -10.38 7.31
C GLN A 10 -20.79 -11.30 7.34
N ASN A 11 -20.77 -12.35 6.51
CA ASN A 11 -21.85 -13.32 6.41
C ASN A 11 -21.55 -14.53 7.32
N PRO A 12 -22.37 -14.80 8.37
CA PRO A 12 -22.18 -15.95 9.25
C PRO A 12 -22.20 -17.31 8.54
N ALA A 13 -22.76 -17.40 7.32
CA ALA A 13 -22.70 -18.62 6.51
C ALA A 13 -21.28 -18.98 6.03
N LEU A 14 -20.30 -18.07 6.17
CA LEU A 14 -18.89 -18.32 5.85
C LEU A 14 -18.14 -19.06 6.98
N ALA A 15 -18.79 -19.26 8.12
CA ALA A 15 -18.20 -19.92 9.28
C ALA A 15 -18.10 -21.45 9.10
N ARG A 16 -17.02 -22.03 9.60
CA ARG A 16 -16.76 -23.48 9.68
C ARG A 16 -17.22 -24.08 11.02
N SER A 17 -17.48 -23.25 12.04
CA SER A 17 -17.95 -23.70 13.36
C SER A 17 -19.04 -22.79 13.95
N ALA A 18 -19.73 -23.28 14.99
CA ALA A 18 -20.75 -22.50 15.69
C ALA A 18 -20.14 -21.25 16.39
N GLU A 19 -18.93 -21.41 16.95
CA GLU A 19 -18.17 -20.32 17.56
C GLU A 19 -17.78 -19.27 16.54
N GLU A 20 -17.25 -19.68 15.38
CA GLU A 20 -16.91 -18.74 14.29
C GLU A 20 -18.16 -18.04 13.75
N LYS A 21 -19.29 -18.75 13.68
CA LYS A 21 -20.57 -18.16 13.29
C LYS A 21 -21.01 -17.07 14.28
N GLN A 22 -20.83 -17.31 15.57
CA GLN A 22 -21.12 -16.32 16.61
C GLN A 22 -20.15 -15.14 16.53
N PHE A 23 -18.86 -15.40 16.33
CA PHE A 23 -17.86 -14.36 16.14
C PHE A 23 -18.21 -13.46 14.95
N ILE A 24 -18.51 -14.03 13.78
CA ILE A 24 -18.87 -13.26 12.57
C ILE A 24 -20.13 -12.42 12.80
N ARG A 25 -21.11 -12.89 13.57
CA ARG A 25 -22.29 -12.09 13.95
C ARG A 25 -21.90 -10.88 14.79
N SER A 26 -21.07 -11.07 15.82
CA SER A 26 -20.61 -9.97 16.68
C SER A 26 -19.72 -8.99 15.93
N TYR A 27 -18.83 -9.49 15.06
CA TYR A 27 -18.02 -8.66 14.18
C TYR A 27 -18.89 -7.84 13.21
N ARG A 28 -19.92 -8.44 12.61
CA ARG A 28 -20.88 -7.71 11.77
C ARG A 28 -21.58 -6.58 12.54
N ALA A 29 -21.91 -6.79 13.81
CA ALA A 29 -22.49 -5.75 14.66
C ALA A 29 -21.51 -4.59 14.87
N ALA A 30 -20.24 -4.87 15.12
CA ALA A 30 -19.20 -3.83 15.26
C ALA A 30 -19.06 -2.99 13.98
N VAL A 31 -19.11 -3.64 12.81
CA VAL A 31 -19.04 -2.93 11.52
C VAL A 31 -20.29 -2.08 11.28
N LYS A 32 -21.48 -2.54 11.70
CA LYS A 32 -22.72 -1.76 11.63
C LYS A 32 -22.67 -0.53 12.54
N GLU A 33 -22.16 -0.67 13.75
CA GLU A 33 -21.97 0.44 14.69
C GLU A 33 -21.05 1.50 14.07
N ALA A 34 -19.90 1.10 13.52
CA ALA A 34 -19.01 2.02 12.81
C ALA A 34 -19.69 2.73 11.62
N ALA A 35 -20.49 2.02 10.83
CA ALA A 35 -21.23 2.60 9.70
C ALA A 35 -22.31 3.60 10.14
N SER A 36 -22.90 3.39 11.31
CA SER A 36 -23.89 4.29 11.92
C SER A 36 -23.27 5.40 12.78
N SER A 37 -21.97 5.67 12.62
CA SER A 37 -21.19 6.66 13.40
C SER A 37 -21.10 6.38 14.91
N LYS A 38 -21.46 5.17 15.35
CA LYS A 38 -21.31 4.67 16.73
C LYS A 38 -19.92 4.05 16.91
N THR A 39 -18.90 4.89 16.75
CA THR A 39 -17.52 4.42 16.58
C THR A 39 -16.89 3.96 17.89
N ALA A 40 -17.26 4.58 19.01
CA ALA A 40 -16.83 4.14 20.34
C ALA A 40 -17.38 2.74 20.64
N GLU A 41 -18.67 2.52 20.38
CA GLU A 41 -19.34 1.22 20.60
C GLU A 41 -18.75 0.13 19.68
N SER A 42 -18.44 0.49 18.44
CA SER A 42 -17.75 -0.38 17.50
C SER A 42 -16.38 -0.83 18.03
N PHE A 43 -15.59 0.10 18.57
CA PHE A 43 -14.29 -0.20 19.17
C PHE A 43 -14.46 -1.09 20.40
N ASP A 44 -15.31 -0.71 21.34
CA ASP A 44 -15.54 -1.44 22.59
C ASP A 44 -16.01 -2.87 22.31
N ARG A 45 -16.82 -3.07 21.26
CA ARG A 45 -17.23 -4.40 20.82
C ARG A 45 -16.07 -5.22 20.27
N LEU A 46 -15.21 -4.64 19.43
CA LEU A 46 -14.03 -5.35 18.92
C LEU A 46 -13.03 -5.66 20.02
N GLU A 47 -12.88 -4.77 20.99
CA GLU A 47 -12.03 -5.02 22.16
C GLU A 47 -12.55 -6.18 23.01
N LYS A 48 -13.86 -6.21 23.31
CA LYS A 48 -14.50 -7.33 24.03
C LYS A 48 -14.39 -8.67 23.29
N LEU A 49 -14.28 -8.64 21.96
CA LEU A 49 -14.04 -9.82 21.14
C LEU A 49 -12.56 -10.26 21.10
N GLY A 50 -11.67 -9.54 21.78
CA GLY A 50 -10.23 -9.79 21.77
C GLY A 50 -9.53 -9.36 20.46
N CYS A 51 -10.21 -8.59 19.61
CA CYS A 51 -9.65 -8.18 18.32
C CYS A 51 -8.66 -7.01 18.43
N VAL A 52 -8.72 -6.21 19.50
CA VAL A 52 -7.85 -5.03 19.69
C VAL A 52 -6.73 -5.36 20.67
N ARG A 53 -5.49 -5.31 20.18
CA ARG A 53 -4.28 -5.62 20.93
C ARG A 53 -3.37 -4.40 20.99
N GLU A 54 -2.98 -4.03 22.20
CA GLU A 54 -2.02 -2.96 22.45
C GLU A 54 -0.62 -3.58 22.52
N LEU A 55 0.30 -3.11 21.67
CA LEU A 55 1.66 -3.60 21.60
C LEU A 55 2.62 -2.45 21.27
N PRO A 56 3.81 -2.39 21.90
CA PRO A 56 4.87 -1.47 21.51
C PRO A 56 5.42 -1.83 20.12
N ASP A 57 6.11 -0.88 19.48
CA ASP A 57 6.47 -0.93 18.05
C ASP A 57 7.14 -2.23 17.57
N GLU A 58 8.22 -2.67 18.24
CA GLU A 58 8.96 -3.86 17.83
C GLU A 58 8.10 -5.15 17.90
N PRO A 59 7.49 -5.50 19.05
CA PRO A 59 6.57 -6.63 19.13
C PRO A 59 5.36 -6.52 18.20
N ARG A 60 4.88 -5.30 17.91
CA ARG A 60 3.71 -5.08 17.07
C ARG A 60 3.94 -5.56 15.63
N ARG A 61 5.13 -5.33 15.07
CA ARG A 61 5.48 -5.83 13.72
C ARG A 61 5.56 -7.35 13.65
N ALA A 62 6.17 -7.98 14.65
CA ALA A 62 6.23 -9.44 14.73
C ALA A 62 4.83 -10.06 14.88
N ALA A 63 4.00 -9.48 15.75
CA ALA A 63 2.61 -9.89 15.91
C ALA A 63 1.80 -9.74 14.61
N LEU A 64 1.98 -8.63 13.89
CA LEU A 64 1.35 -8.38 12.59
C LEU A 64 1.69 -9.47 11.57
N ALA A 65 2.98 -9.81 11.44
CA ALA A 65 3.42 -10.86 10.54
C ALA A 65 2.89 -12.25 10.98
N GLY A 66 2.89 -12.53 12.29
CA GLY A 66 2.35 -13.77 12.84
C GLY A 66 0.85 -13.96 12.58
N GLU A 67 0.05 -12.90 12.74
CA GLU A 67 -1.39 -12.91 12.42
C GLU A 67 -1.63 -13.13 10.92
N TYR A 68 -0.79 -12.52 10.07
CA TYR A 68 -0.83 -12.71 8.63
C TYR A 68 -0.56 -14.18 8.26
N LEU A 69 0.48 -14.80 8.82
CA LEU A 69 0.79 -16.21 8.61
C LEU A 69 -0.30 -17.15 9.14
N THR A 70 -0.87 -16.83 10.31
CA THR A 70 -1.97 -17.61 10.91
C THR A 70 -3.22 -17.57 10.04
N ALA A 71 -3.51 -16.44 9.38
CA ALA A 71 -4.57 -16.37 8.38
C ALA A 71 -4.28 -17.27 7.17
N ILE A 72 -3.07 -17.23 6.62
CA ILE A 72 -2.69 -18.12 5.51
C ILE A 72 -2.82 -19.60 5.90
N ALA A 73 -2.37 -19.97 7.10
CA ALA A 73 -2.48 -21.35 7.60
C ALA A 73 -3.93 -21.84 7.71
N ARG A 74 -4.91 -20.93 7.80
CA ARG A 74 -6.36 -21.24 7.79
C ARG A 74 -6.97 -21.30 6.39
N ASP A 75 -6.16 -21.18 5.35
CA ASP A 75 -6.61 -20.99 3.96
C ASP A 75 -7.52 -19.76 3.82
N GLU A 76 -7.13 -18.68 4.50
CA GLU A 76 -7.79 -17.39 4.41
C GLU A 76 -6.93 -16.42 3.63
N ARG A 77 -7.57 -15.43 3.01
CA ARG A 77 -6.87 -14.30 2.40
C ARG A 77 -6.72 -13.18 3.44
N PRO A 78 -5.52 -12.94 4.00
CA PRO A 78 -5.26 -11.76 4.81
C PRO A 78 -5.00 -10.52 3.96
N LEU A 79 -5.27 -9.35 4.53
CA LEU A 79 -4.79 -8.06 4.03
C LEU A 79 -4.47 -7.16 5.22
N VAL A 80 -3.26 -6.59 5.23
CA VAL A 80 -2.93 -5.55 6.20
C VAL A 80 -3.38 -4.20 5.67
N VAL A 81 -4.04 -3.44 6.54
CA VAL A 81 -4.44 -2.07 6.29
C VAL A 81 -3.67 -1.18 7.25
N ALA A 82 -2.87 -0.28 6.71
CA ALA A 82 -2.07 0.67 7.48
C ALA A 82 -2.49 2.11 7.17
N GLN A 83 -2.14 3.01 8.08
CA GLN A 83 -2.53 4.42 7.99
C GLN A 83 -1.52 5.26 7.22
N THR A 84 -0.24 4.90 7.28
CA THR A 84 0.86 5.61 6.63
C THR A 84 1.60 4.72 5.66
N TRP A 85 2.29 5.32 4.69
CA TRP A 85 3.16 4.58 3.80
C TRP A 85 4.32 3.91 4.53
N SER A 86 4.88 4.54 5.57
CA SER A 86 5.95 3.94 6.36
C SER A 86 5.51 2.62 7.01
N GLU A 87 4.30 2.59 7.58
CA GLU A 87 3.72 1.37 8.14
C GLU A 87 3.41 0.34 7.04
N VAL A 88 2.94 0.76 5.87
CA VAL A 88 2.75 -0.15 4.72
C VAL A 88 4.07 -0.82 4.34
N TYR A 89 5.17 -0.07 4.20
CA TYR A 89 6.46 -0.64 3.84
C TYR A 89 6.99 -1.57 4.93
N ALA A 90 6.97 -1.12 6.19
CA ALA A 90 7.42 -1.91 7.32
C ALA A 90 6.62 -3.23 7.47
N ALA A 91 5.30 -3.17 7.32
CA ALA A 91 4.44 -4.35 7.35
C ALA A 91 4.74 -5.32 6.19
N ASN A 92 4.92 -4.79 4.97
CA ASN A 92 5.25 -5.61 3.81
C ASN A 92 6.58 -6.36 4.00
N ASP A 93 7.60 -5.71 4.53
CA ASP A 93 8.92 -6.32 4.73
C ASP A 93 8.92 -7.31 5.90
N ALA A 94 8.21 -7.01 6.99
CA ALA A 94 8.03 -7.92 8.11
C ALA A 94 7.30 -9.21 7.68
N ILE A 95 6.20 -9.07 6.93
CA ILE A 95 5.43 -10.22 6.41
C ILE A 95 6.28 -11.05 5.46
N ARG A 96 6.96 -10.42 4.49
CA ARG A 96 7.79 -11.16 3.53
C ARG A 96 8.93 -11.91 4.23
N SER A 97 9.57 -11.28 5.20
CA SER A 97 10.62 -11.92 6.01
C SER A 97 10.07 -13.13 6.77
N ALA A 98 8.87 -13.02 7.35
CA ALA A 98 8.24 -14.11 8.07
C ALA A 98 7.73 -15.27 7.17
N LEU A 99 7.47 -14.99 5.89
CA LEU A 99 7.07 -16.01 4.91
C LEU A 99 8.23 -16.88 4.40
N ARG A 100 9.50 -16.45 4.55
CA ARG A 100 10.68 -17.21 4.12
C ARG A 100 10.95 -18.48 4.94
N PRO A 101 11.09 -18.44 6.29
CA PRO A 101 11.40 -19.63 7.09
C PRO A 101 10.43 -20.81 6.94
N PRO A 102 9.09 -20.61 6.83
CA PRO A 102 8.16 -21.74 6.73
C PRO A 102 8.10 -22.36 5.31
N GLY A 103 9.03 -22.02 4.40
CA GLY A 103 9.03 -22.51 3.02
C GLY A 103 7.79 -22.07 2.22
N LYS A 104 7.10 -21.01 2.66
CA LYS A 104 5.87 -20.50 2.03
C LYS A 104 6.15 -19.63 0.80
N LEU A 105 7.41 -19.23 0.60
CA LEU A 105 7.90 -18.60 -0.62
C LEU A 105 9.02 -19.46 -1.18
N GLU A 106 9.01 -19.65 -2.49
CA GLU A 106 10.10 -20.26 -3.23
C GLU A 106 11.31 -19.29 -3.31
N ALA A 107 12.41 -19.76 -3.91
CA ALA A 107 13.56 -18.90 -4.19
C ALA A 107 13.14 -17.72 -5.07
N GLY A 108 13.52 -16.50 -4.66
CA GLY A 108 13.18 -15.30 -5.38
C GLY A 108 14.16 -14.98 -6.51
N THR A 109 13.68 -14.28 -7.53
CA THR A 109 14.49 -13.67 -8.57
C THR A 109 14.61 -12.17 -8.30
N MET A 110 15.83 -11.62 -8.34
CA MET A 110 16.04 -10.17 -8.30
C MET A 110 15.60 -9.56 -9.63
N LEU A 111 14.64 -8.64 -9.57
CA LEU A 111 14.12 -7.95 -10.73
C LEU A 111 14.08 -6.45 -10.50
N THR A 112 14.41 -5.68 -11.54
CA THR A 112 14.15 -4.24 -11.54
C THR A 112 12.65 -3.98 -11.59
N THR A 113 12.13 -3.37 -10.53
CA THR A 113 10.76 -2.85 -10.42
C THR A 113 10.77 -1.33 -10.40
N TYR A 114 9.62 -0.74 -10.67
CA TYR A 114 9.45 0.71 -10.68
C TYR A 114 8.50 1.10 -9.55
N GLN A 115 9.00 1.84 -8.57
CA GLN A 115 8.19 2.33 -7.46
C GLN A 115 7.73 3.75 -7.76
N PRO A 116 6.42 4.03 -7.78
CA PRO A 116 5.92 5.37 -8.09
C PRO A 116 6.37 6.36 -7.01
N LEU A 117 6.80 7.54 -7.46
CA LEU A 117 7.08 8.69 -6.61
C LEU A 117 5.83 9.56 -6.57
N ASP A 118 5.11 9.54 -5.45
CA ASP A 118 3.93 10.37 -5.26
C ASP A 118 4.32 11.86 -5.31
N ARG A 119 3.72 12.57 -6.25
CA ARG A 119 3.91 14.02 -6.44
C ARG A 119 2.57 14.70 -6.48
N SER A 120 2.44 15.79 -5.73
CA SER A 120 1.31 16.70 -5.88
C SER A 120 1.32 17.36 -7.26
N GLU A 121 0.18 17.92 -7.66
CA GLU A 121 0.07 18.64 -8.93
C GLU A 121 1.04 19.81 -9.05
N ALA A 122 1.35 20.49 -7.94
CA ALA A 122 2.37 21.54 -7.91
C ALA A 122 3.78 20.96 -8.13
N GLN A 123 4.12 19.86 -7.46
CA GLN A 123 5.43 19.21 -7.61
C GLN A 123 5.64 18.60 -9.00
N LYS A 124 4.56 18.12 -9.64
CA LYS A 124 4.60 17.67 -11.04
C LYS A 124 4.90 18.80 -12.03
N ARG A 125 4.78 20.06 -11.62
CA ARG A 125 5.04 21.25 -12.45
C ARG A 125 6.34 21.96 -12.08
N ASP A 126 7.12 21.38 -11.16
CA ASP A 126 8.34 21.97 -10.64
C ASP A 126 9.53 21.09 -11.01
N SER A 127 10.49 21.68 -11.72
CA SER A 127 11.67 21.00 -12.27
C SER A 127 12.49 20.28 -11.19
N ARG A 128 12.53 20.83 -9.98
CA ARG A 128 13.35 20.32 -8.86
C ARG A 128 12.94 18.95 -8.38
N PHE A 129 11.74 18.48 -8.74
CA PHE A 129 11.30 17.14 -8.38
C PHE A 129 11.76 16.09 -9.40
N TYR A 130 12.35 16.47 -10.53
CA TYR A 130 12.79 15.55 -11.58
C TYR A 130 14.30 15.42 -11.58
N GLU A 131 14.79 14.23 -11.29
CA GLU A 131 16.22 13.95 -11.17
C GLU A 131 16.64 12.90 -12.21
N PRO A 132 17.87 12.99 -12.73
CA PRO A 132 18.47 11.92 -13.53
C PRO A 132 18.39 10.56 -12.82
N GLY A 133 18.22 9.47 -13.60
CA GLY A 133 18.07 8.11 -13.06
C GLY A 133 16.65 7.76 -12.59
N GLN A 134 15.73 8.72 -12.55
CA GLN A 134 14.30 8.44 -12.43
C GLN A 134 13.74 7.95 -13.78
N SER A 135 12.59 7.27 -13.76
CA SER A 135 11.91 6.81 -14.97
C SER A 135 10.52 7.42 -15.10
N ALA A 136 10.14 7.76 -16.32
CA ALA A 136 8.79 8.18 -16.68
C ALA A 136 8.02 6.99 -17.26
N VAL A 137 6.89 6.65 -16.63
CA VAL A 137 5.92 5.69 -17.17
C VAL A 137 4.75 6.46 -17.78
N PHE A 138 4.54 6.33 -19.08
CA PHE A 138 3.49 7.04 -19.79
C PHE A 138 2.13 6.40 -19.55
N LEU A 139 1.26 7.10 -18.82
CA LEU A 139 -0.11 6.69 -18.53
C LEU A 139 -1.04 6.94 -19.73
N LYS A 140 -0.69 7.92 -20.57
CA LYS A 140 -1.38 8.30 -21.81
C LYS A 140 -0.36 8.57 -22.91
N ARG A 141 -0.78 8.46 -24.17
CA ARG A 141 0.06 8.83 -25.33
C ARG A 141 0.45 10.31 -25.25
N TYR A 142 1.70 10.62 -25.59
CA TYR A 142 2.19 11.99 -25.78
C TYR A 142 3.25 12.01 -26.88
N GLY A 143 2.97 12.67 -28.01
CA GLY A 143 3.90 12.68 -29.15
C GLY A 143 4.31 11.26 -29.60
N ARG A 144 5.62 10.98 -29.56
CA ARG A 144 6.26 9.67 -29.87
C ARG A 144 6.21 8.64 -28.74
N PHE A 145 5.69 9.02 -27.57
CA PHE A 145 5.59 8.14 -26.41
C PHE A 145 4.22 7.49 -26.37
N ALA A 146 4.18 6.17 -26.50
CA ALA A 146 2.96 5.39 -26.40
C ALA A 146 2.59 5.18 -24.93
N LYS A 147 1.30 4.91 -24.67
CA LYS A 147 0.85 4.48 -23.34
C LYS A 147 1.59 3.19 -22.94
N GLY A 148 2.07 3.14 -21.70
CA GLY A 148 2.86 2.05 -21.15
C GLY A 148 4.35 2.13 -21.47
N ASN A 149 4.81 3.12 -22.24
CA ASN A 149 6.25 3.33 -22.41
C ASN A 149 6.88 3.70 -21.06
N LEU A 150 8.01 3.05 -20.80
CA LEU A 150 8.90 3.33 -19.70
C LEU A 150 10.17 3.96 -20.31
N CYS A 151 10.52 5.16 -19.88
CA CYS A 151 11.64 5.92 -20.43
C CYS A 151 12.44 6.58 -19.32
N GLU A 152 13.74 6.81 -19.55
CA GLU A 152 14.59 7.48 -18.58
C GLU A 152 14.30 8.99 -18.56
N ILE A 153 14.33 9.58 -17.36
CA ILE A 153 14.30 11.03 -17.16
C ILE A 153 15.76 11.50 -17.07
N ALA A 154 16.18 12.32 -18.03
CA ALA A 154 17.51 12.95 -18.00
C ALA A 154 17.54 14.21 -17.12
N GLY A 155 16.37 14.70 -16.71
CA GLY A 155 16.21 15.88 -15.85
C GLY A 155 14.95 16.64 -16.22
N ALA A 156 14.91 17.92 -15.88
CA ALA A 156 13.85 18.83 -16.29
C ALA A 156 14.39 20.25 -16.46
N ASN A 157 13.70 21.04 -17.28
CA ASN A 157 14.01 22.44 -17.53
C ASN A 157 12.74 23.30 -17.39
N GLU A 158 12.82 24.58 -17.73
CA GLU A 158 11.69 25.52 -17.63
C GLU A 158 10.47 25.10 -18.46
N ARG A 159 10.69 24.36 -19.56
CA ARG A 159 9.63 23.95 -20.48
C ARG A 159 8.94 22.65 -20.04
N GLY A 160 9.63 21.78 -19.31
CA GLY A 160 9.11 20.49 -18.87
C GLY A 160 10.16 19.46 -18.52
N VAL A 161 9.72 18.21 -18.46
CA VAL A 161 10.53 17.03 -18.11
C VAL A 161 11.24 16.52 -19.35
N VAL A 162 12.57 16.36 -19.29
CA VAL A 162 13.38 15.85 -20.41
C VAL A 162 13.45 14.33 -20.31
N ILE A 163 12.90 13.66 -21.32
CA ILE A 163 12.79 12.20 -21.38
C ILE A 163 13.62 11.69 -22.55
N VAL A 164 14.41 10.65 -22.29
CA VAL A 164 15.24 9.97 -23.29
C VAL A 164 14.56 8.69 -23.72
N LYS A 165 14.43 8.50 -25.03
CA LYS A 165 13.96 7.25 -25.63
C LYS A 165 14.74 7.02 -26.93
N ASP A 166 15.23 5.81 -27.16
CA ASP A 166 16.00 5.44 -28.36
C ASP A 166 17.13 6.44 -28.68
N GLY A 167 17.87 6.89 -27.67
CA GLY A 167 18.94 7.89 -27.80
C GLY A 167 18.49 9.34 -28.10
N ARG A 168 17.18 9.59 -28.26
CA ARG A 168 16.64 10.93 -28.52
C ARG A 168 15.97 11.52 -27.28
N SER A 169 16.42 12.71 -26.90
CA SER A 169 15.79 13.53 -25.85
C SER A 169 14.55 14.26 -26.38
N SER A 170 13.49 14.30 -25.59
CA SER A 170 12.27 15.06 -25.87
C SER A 170 11.68 15.63 -24.60
N THR A 171 11.15 16.84 -24.66
CA THR A 171 10.57 17.52 -23.49
C THR A 171 9.06 17.26 -23.42
N VAL A 172 8.61 16.69 -22.30
CA VAL A 172 7.18 16.62 -21.94
C VAL A 172 6.84 17.86 -21.12
N SER A 173 5.98 18.72 -21.66
CA SER A 173 5.59 19.96 -20.98
C SER A 173 4.90 19.68 -19.64
N TYR A 174 5.15 20.53 -18.63
CA TYR A 174 4.49 20.46 -17.32
C TYR A 174 2.96 20.52 -17.41
N ARG A 175 2.41 21.13 -18.46
CA ARG A 175 0.97 21.13 -18.75
C ARG A 175 0.40 19.72 -18.89
N TYR A 176 1.22 18.76 -19.30
CA TYR A 176 0.86 17.37 -19.54
C TYR A 176 1.57 16.40 -18.58
N ALA A 177 2.04 16.89 -17.44
CA ALA A 177 2.69 16.03 -16.43
C ALA A 177 1.73 14.97 -15.85
N ASP A 178 0.40 15.13 -15.97
CA ASP A 178 -0.60 14.10 -15.63
C ASP A 178 -0.51 12.84 -16.51
N ARG A 179 0.14 12.96 -17.68
CA ARG A 179 0.31 11.84 -18.63
C ARG A 179 1.44 10.92 -18.26
N ILE A 180 2.28 11.29 -17.29
CA ILE A 180 3.40 10.47 -16.82
C ILE A 180 3.26 10.19 -15.32
N ALA A 181 3.57 8.96 -14.93
CA ALA A 181 3.95 8.66 -13.56
C ALA A 181 5.48 8.68 -13.48
N VAL A 182 6.03 9.33 -12.47
CA VAL A 182 7.47 9.27 -12.22
C VAL A 182 7.73 8.16 -11.22
N ALA A 183 8.74 7.35 -11.50
CA ALA A 183 9.09 6.20 -10.69
C ALA A 183 10.60 6.11 -10.48
N LYS A 184 10.98 5.48 -9.37
CA LYS A 184 12.37 5.09 -9.11
C LYS A 184 12.52 3.61 -9.48
N ALA A 185 13.54 3.30 -10.28
CA ALA A 185 13.95 1.92 -10.50
C ALA A 185 14.53 1.36 -9.20
N THR A 186 14.10 0.16 -8.81
CA THR A 186 14.52 -0.48 -7.57
C THR A 186 14.58 -1.98 -7.77
N GLU A 187 15.71 -2.57 -7.39
CA GLU A 187 15.84 -4.02 -7.32
C GLU A 187 14.93 -4.57 -6.22
N MET A 188 14.05 -5.48 -6.61
CA MET A 188 13.14 -6.16 -5.70
C MET A 188 13.22 -7.65 -5.98
N GLU A 189 13.50 -8.41 -4.94
CA GLU A 189 13.36 -9.86 -5.00
C GLU A 189 11.87 -10.23 -5.12
N ILE A 190 11.53 -11.02 -6.13
CA ILE A 190 10.17 -11.53 -6.38
C ILE A 190 10.22 -13.05 -6.47
N ALA A 191 9.39 -13.71 -5.67
CA ALA A 191 9.25 -15.16 -5.60
C ALA A 191 7.80 -15.57 -5.97
N PRO A 192 7.60 -16.78 -6.52
CA PRO A 192 6.30 -17.43 -6.53
C PRO A 192 5.62 -17.39 -5.15
N GLY A 193 4.32 -17.08 -5.14
CA GLY A 193 3.54 -16.85 -3.93
C GLY A 193 3.55 -15.40 -3.42
N ASP A 194 4.43 -14.53 -3.94
CA ASP A 194 4.45 -13.13 -3.51
C ASP A 194 3.16 -12.40 -3.88
N ARG A 195 2.68 -11.58 -2.94
CA ARG A 195 1.59 -10.65 -3.23
C ARG A 195 2.14 -9.29 -3.64
N LEU A 196 1.68 -8.78 -4.77
CA LEU A 196 2.06 -7.49 -5.34
C LEU A 196 0.84 -6.58 -5.50
N GLN A 197 1.07 -5.27 -5.46
CA GLN A 197 0.08 -4.26 -5.80
C GLN A 197 0.49 -3.53 -7.07
N LEU A 198 -0.34 -3.60 -8.10
CA LEU A 198 -0.12 -2.87 -9.36
C LEU A 198 -0.33 -1.37 -9.14
N LYS A 199 0.52 -0.54 -9.76
CA LYS A 199 0.47 0.92 -9.63
C LYS A 199 0.16 1.66 -10.93
N ALA A 200 -0.16 0.92 -11.99
CA ALA A 200 -0.58 1.48 -13.27
C ALA A 200 -1.79 0.73 -13.84
N ASN A 201 -2.59 1.46 -14.61
CA ASN A 201 -3.58 0.85 -15.49
C ASN A 201 -2.90 0.42 -16.79
N GLY A 202 -3.27 -0.74 -17.32
CA GLY A 202 -2.65 -1.28 -18.52
C GLY A 202 -3.39 -2.46 -19.12
N ARG A 203 -2.70 -3.20 -19.98
CA ARG A 203 -3.13 -4.50 -20.46
C ARG A 203 -1.99 -5.50 -20.31
N SER A 204 -2.29 -6.71 -19.88
CA SER A 204 -1.32 -7.82 -19.87
C SER A 204 -0.87 -8.14 -21.29
N ILE A 205 0.13 -9.01 -21.44
CA ILE A 205 0.59 -9.50 -22.75
C ILE A 205 -0.57 -10.12 -23.55
N GLU A 206 -1.48 -10.83 -22.88
CA GLU A 206 -2.67 -11.44 -23.47
C GLU A 206 -3.83 -10.46 -23.69
N GLY A 207 -3.64 -9.18 -23.38
CA GLY A 207 -4.65 -8.13 -23.58
C GLY A 207 -5.65 -7.94 -22.43
N ALA A 208 -5.55 -8.72 -21.35
CA ALA A 208 -6.42 -8.60 -20.17
C ALA A 208 -6.18 -7.27 -19.45
N ARG A 209 -7.22 -6.68 -18.85
CA ARG A 209 -7.10 -5.38 -18.17
C ARG A 209 -6.30 -5.51 -16.86
N LEU A 210 -5.38 -4.56 -16.68
CA LEU A 210 -4.63 -4.33 -15.44
C LEU A 210 -5.13 -3.03 -14.79
N HIS A 211 -5.43 -3.08 -13.50
CA HIS A 211 -5.95 -1.94 -12.76
C HIS A 211 -4.96 -1.41 -11.71
N ASN A 212 -4.87 -0.09 -11.61
CA ASN A 212 -4.14 0.54 -10.51
C ASN A 212 -4.77 0.16 -9.17
N GLY A 213 -3.95 -0.27 -8.21
CA GLY A 213 -4.35 -0.70 -6.89
C GLY A 213 -4.81 -2.16 -6.83
N GLU A 214 -4.82 -2.88 -7.95
CA GLU A 214 -5.12 -4.30 -8.02
C GLU A 214 -4.07 -5.11 -7.23
N LEU A 215 -4.53 -6.09 -6.45
CA LEU A 215 -3.66 -7.04 -5.76
C LEU A 215 -3.59 -8.32 -6.58
N VAL A 216 -2.38 -8.78 -6.82
CA VAL A 216 -2.09 -9.99 -7.60
C VAL A 216 -1.10 -10.86 -6.84
N THR A 217 -1.15 -12.16 -7.08
CA THR A 217 -0.20 -13.13 -6.53
C THR A 217 0.70 -13.65 -7.64
N VAL A 218 2.00 -13.66 -7.43
CA VAL A 218 2.97 -14.18 -8.40
C VAL A 218 2.80 -15.69 -8.50
N ALA A 219 2.48 -16.17 -9.69
CA ALA A 219 2.46 -17.60 -9.97
C ALA A 219 3.86 -18.08 -10.36
N ARG A 220 4.57 -17.32 -11.21
CA ARG A 220 5.96 -17.58 -11.58
C ARG A 220 6.63 -16.36 -12.21
N VAL A 221 7.96 -16.41 -12.27
CA VAL A 221 8.80 -15.46 -13.02
C VAL A 221 9.29 -16.17 -14.28
N GLU A 222 9.03 -15.58 -15.45
CA GLU A 222 9.52 -16.11 -16.72
C GLU A 222 11.01 -15.77 -16.93
N PRO A 223 11.77 -16.55 -17.72
CA PRO A 223 13.18 -16.25 -18.03
C PRO A 223 13.39 -14.87 -18.69
N THR A 224 12.37 -14.35 -19.36
CA THR A 224 12.35 -13.00 -19.96
C THR A 224 12.22 -11.88 -18.91
N GLY A 225 12.01 -12.22 -17.64
CA GLY A 225 11.66 -11.31 -16.55
C GLY A 225 10.18 -10.90 -16.54
N ALA A 226 9.35 -11.46 -17.42
CA ALA A 226 7.90 -11.27 -17.35
C ALA A 226 7.34 -11.94 -16.09
N LEU A 227 6.29 -11.36 -15.51
CA LEU A 227 5.65 -11.90 -14.30
C LEU A 227 4.30 -12.49 -14.66
N VAL A 228 4.12 -13.78 -14.42
CA VAL A 228 2.82 -14.42 -14.50
C VAL A 228 2.17 -14.30 -13.13
N VAL A 229 1.02 -13.64 -13.09
CA VAL A 229 0.32 -13.32 -11.85
C VAL A 229 -1.14 -13.76 -11.92
N THR A 230 -1.72 -14.07 -10.77
CA THR A 230 -3.13 -14.40 -10.64
C THR A 230 -3.82 -13.32 -9.80
N ASP A 231 -4.95 -12.79 -10.28
CA ASP A 231 -5.74 -11.83 -9.54
C ASP A 231 -6.62 -12.51 -8.46
N GLU A 232 -7.31 -11.70 -7.64
CA GLU A 232 -8.16 -12.23 -6.56
C GLU A 232 -9.35 -13.08 -7.06
N ARG A 233 -9.69 -13.03 -8.35
CA ARG A 233 -10.74 -13.85 -8.97
C ARG A 233 -10.19 -15.14 -9.58
N GLY A 234 -8.88 -15.35 -9.54
CA GLY A 234 -8.23 -16.51 -10.14
C GLY A 234 -7.84 -16.30 -11.61
N ALA A 235 -7.97 -15.09 -12.16
CA ALA A 235 -7.60 -14.84 -13.55
C ALA A 235 -6.08 -14.66 -13.67
N THR A 236 -5.46 -15.42 -14.58
CA THR A 236 -4.02 -15.31 -14.87
C THR A 236 -3.75 -14.20 -15.87
N LYS A 237 -2.69 -13.43 -15.62
CA LYS A 237 -2.25 -12.30 -16.45
C LYS A 237 -0.72 -12.29 -16.50
N THR A 238 -0.14 -11.94 -17.65
CA THR A 238 1.32 -11.77 -17.75
C THR A 238 1.70 -10.30 -17.86
N LEU A 239 2.55 -9.83 -16.95
CA LEU A 239 3.10 -8.49 -16.95
C LEU A 239 4.44 -8.51 -17.68
N ALA A 240 4.58 -7.69 -18.73
CA ALA A 240 5.86 -7.48 -19.38
C ALA A 240 6.84 -6.74 -18.43
N PRO A 241 8.16 -6.84 -18.64
CA PRO A 241 9.16 -6.14 -17.82
C PRO A 241 8.91 -4.65 -17.62
N SER A 242 8.49 -3.96 -18.68
CA SER A 242 8.16 -2.52 -18.66
C SER A 242 6.90 -2.18 -17.84
N GLN A 243 6.10 -3.17 -17.46
CA GLN A 243 4.85 -3.02 -16.73
C GLN A 243 5.00 -3.25 -15.23
N ARG A 244 6.24 -3.49 -14.74
CA ARG A 244 6.55 -3.68 -13.31
C ARG A 244 6.54 -2.38 -12.51
N LEU A 245 5.58 -1.49 -12.79
CA LEU A 245 5.22 -0.37 -11.90
C LEU A 245 4.35 -0.93 -10.78
N LEU A 246 5.00 -1.44 -9.74
CA LEU A 246 4.37 -2.22 -8.68
C LEU A 246 5.14 -2.09 -7.36
N VAL A 247 4.49 -2.49 -6.28
CA VAL A 247 5.07 -2.60 -4.93
C VAL A 247 4.59 -3.90 -4.29
N ARG A 248 5.15 -4.27 -3.13
CA ARG A 248 4.62 -5.36 -2.30
C ARG A 248 3.16 -5.09 -1.90
N GLY A 249 2.34 -6.14 -1.95
CA GLY A 249 0.88 -6.07 -1.81
C GLY A 249 0.31 -6.78 -0.58
N TYR A 250 1.13 -7.07 0.43
CA TYR A 250 0.69 -7.66 1.71
C TYR A 250 -0.05 -6.64 2.58
N ALA A 251 0.45 -5.40 2.54
CA ALA A 251 -0.12 -4.25 3.20
C ALA A 251 -0.50 -3.16 2.21
N VAL A 252 -1.58 -2.44 2.50
CA VAL A 252 -2.04 -1.27 1.74
C VAL A 252 -2.49 -0.17 2.69
N THR A 253 -2.56 1.07 2.18
CA THR A 253 -3.18 2.16 2.95
C THR A 253 -4.69 1.94 3.09
N SER A 254 -5.35 2.53 4.08
CA SER A 254 -6.82 2.47 4.21
C SER A 254 -7.57 2.93 2.95
N TYR A 255 -7.05 3.97 2.26
CA TYR A 255 -7.57 4.37 0.94
C TYR A 255 -7.32 3.29 -0.12
N GLY A 256 -6.11 2.72 -0.17
CA GLY A 256 -5.78 1.60 -1.04
C GLY A 256 -6.61 0.34 -0.78
N ALA A 257 -7.15 0.18 0.42
CA ALA A 257 -8.05 -0.92 0.78
C ALA A 257 -9.50 -0.72 0.29
N GLN A 258 -9.88 0.49 -0.14
CA GLN A 258 -11.25 0.79 -0.54
C GLN A 258 -11.70 -0.13 -1.70
N GLY A 259 -12.90 -0.68 -1.56
CA GLY A 259 -13.47 -1.63 -2.52
C GLY A 259 -12.94 -3.07 -2.40
N LYS A 260 -11.80 -3.29 -1.72
CA LYS A 260 -11.27 -4.64 -1.48
C LYS A 260 -12.08 -5.37 -0.42
N THR A 261 -12.12 -6.69 -0.53
CA THR A 261 -12.74 -7.61 0.42
C THR A 261 -11.80 -8.79 0.61
N THR A 262 -11.52 -9.13 1.87
CA THR A 262 -10.56 -10.16 2.27
C THR A 262 -11.20 -11.04 3.34
N ASP A 263 -10.64 -12.19 3.67
CA ASP A 263 -11.19 -13.01 4.76
C ASP A 263 -10.81 -12.45 6.14
N THR A 264 -9.53 -12.10 6.29
CA THR A 264 -8.97 -11.56 7.52
C THR A 264 -8.32 -10.20 7.25
N VAL A 265 -8.78 -9.16 7.95
CA VAL A 265 -8.14 -7.84 7.88
C VAL A 265 -7.32 -7.60 9.14
N ILE A 266 -6.11 -7.07 8.98
CA ILE A 266 -5.24 -6.68 10.09
C ILE A 266 -5.02 -5.17 9.97
N LEU A 267 -5.52 -4.40 10.92
CA LEU A 267 -5.29 -2.96 10.99
C LEU A 267 -4.00 -2.70 11.78
N ALA A 268 -3.02 -2.09 11.11
CA ALA A 268 -1.82 -1.54 11.73
C ALA A 268 -2.07 -0.05 12.03
N ASP A 269 -2.35 0.24 13.30
CA ASP A 269 -2.50 1.62 13.77
C ASP A 269 -1.12 2.23 14.06
N ALA A 270 -0.88 3.40 13.46
CA ALA A 270 0.40 4.10 13.54
C ALA A 270 0.48 5.00 14.79
N GLY A 271 -0.54 5.02 15.64
CA GLY A 271 -0.68 5.99 16.74
C GLY A 271 -0.79 7.44 16.26
N ASN A 272 -0.99 7.67 14.96
CA ASN A 272 -0.99 9.01 14.39
C ASN A 272 -2.39 9.63 14.44
N ARG A 273 -2.54 10.63 15.30
CA ARG A 273 -3.77 11.42 15.50
C ARG A 273 -4.41 11.94 14.21
N ALA A 274 -3.60 12.30 13.21
CA ALA A 274 -4.08 12.87 11.94
C ALA A 274 -4.48 11.80 10.91
N ALA A 275 -4.07 10.54 11.10
CA ALA A 275 -4.29 9.46 10.14
C ALA A 275 -5.49 8.58 10.50
N THR A 276 -6.00 8.72 11.73
CA THR A 276 -7.12 7.92 12.26
C THR A 276 -8.34 8.79 12.49
N ASN A 277 -9.42 8.49 11.77
CA ASN A 277 -10.71 9.13 11.96
C ASN A 277 -11.86 8.13 11.74
N ARG A 278 -13.09 8.56 11.99
CA ARG A 278 -14.31 7.75 11.86
C ARG A 278 -14.40 6.99 10.53
N GLN A 279 -14.13 7.68 9.42
CA GLN A 279 -14.22 7.09 8.07
C GLN A 279 -13.12 6.03 7.89
N GLN A 280 -11.90 6.31 8.31
CA GLN A 280 -10.79 5.35 8.20
C GLN A 280 -10.99 4.12 9.08
N TRP A 281 -11.57 4.28 10.27
CA TRP A 281 -11.95 3.15 11.13
C TRP A 281 -12.92 2.23 10.40
N TYR A 282 -14.06 2.77 9.94
CA TYR A 282 -15.06 1.99 9.22
C TYR A 282 -14.49 1.32 7.96
N VAL A 283 -13.75 2.07 7.14
CA VAL A 283 -13.14 1.51 5.92
C VAL A 283 -12.23 0.35 6.27
N SER A 284 -11.34 0.50 7.25
CA SER A 284 -10.36 -0.51 7.63
C SER A 284 -11.03 -1.77 8.19
N ILE A 285 -11.90 -1.65 9.21
CA ILE A 285 -12.50 -2.83 9.83
C ILE A 285 -13.54 -3.50 8.95
N SER A 286 -14.09 -2.84 7.93
CA SER A 286 -15.12 -3.43 7.06
C SER A 286 -14.59 -4.30 5.92
N ARG A 287 -13.26 -4.41 5.75
CA ARG A 287 -12.64 -5.17 4.65
C ARG A 287 -12.67 -6.68 4.88
N GLY A 288 -12.58 -7.13 6.12
CA GLY A 288 -12.54 -8.56 6.49
C GLY A 288 -13.93 -9.20 6.46
N ARG A 289 -14.05 -10.42 5.92
CA ARG A 289 -15.32 -11.18 5.92
C ARG A 289 -15.51 -11.99 7.19
N LYS A 290 -14.42 -12.59 7.67
CA LYS A 290 -14.42 -13.54 8.77
C LYS A 290 -13.81 -12.94 10.03
N ARG A 291 -12.67 -12.24 9.90
CA ARG A 291 -11.89 -11.76 11.04
C ARG A 291 -11.34 -10.36 10.85
N VAL A 292 -11.14 -9.69 11.98
CA VAL A 292 -10.44 -8.42 12.14
C VAL A 292 -9.49 -8.53 13.31
N VAL A 293 -8.27 -8.05 13.12
CA VAL A 293 -7.28 -7.81 14.18
C VAL A 293 -6.86 -6.35 14.09
N VAL A 294 -6.79 -5.67 15.23
CA VAL A 294 -6.34 -4.28 15.34
C VAL A 294 -5.14 -4.26 16.25
N LEU A 295 -4.01 -3.82 15.72
CA LEU A 295 -2.76 -3.69 16.45
C LEU A 295 -2.47 -2.20 16.62
N THR A 296 -2.36 -1.74 17.86
CA THR A 296 -2.18 -0.33 18.18
C THR A 296 -1.09 -0.12 19.24
N PRO A 297 -0.36 1.00 19.21
CA PRO A 297 0.50 1.38 20.34
C PRO A 297 -0.28 1.79 21.59
N ASP A 298 -1.52 2.26 21.46
CA ASP A 298 -2.31 2.82 22.57
C ASP A 298 -3.81 2.73 22.26
N LYS A 299 -4.53 1.87 22.99
CA LYS A 299 -5.98 1.68 22.85
C LYS A 299 -6.78 2.92 23.20
N ALA A 300 -6.39 3.63 24.25
CA ALA A 300 -7.12 4.81 24.71
C ALA A 300 -7.03 5.93 23.66
N ALA A 301 -5.82 6.19 23.16
CA ALA A 301 -5.60 7.16 22.10
C ALA A 301 -6.32 6.76 20.80
N LEU A 302 -6.26 5.47 20.41
CA LEU A 302 -6.98 4.99 19.23
C LEU A 302 -8.50 5.20 19.38
N ARG A 303 -9.08 4.83 20.53
CA ARG A 303 -10.50 5.00 20.84
C ARG A 303 -10.95 6.46 20.83
N GLU A 304 -10.11 7.38 21.28
CA GLU A 304 -10.38 8.81 21.22
C GLU A 304 -10.33 9.31 19.75
N ASN A 305 -9.28 8.93 19.01
CA ASN A 305 -9.05 9.43 17.65
C ASN A 305 -10.13 9.01 16.66
N ILE A 306 -10.63 7.78 16.74
CA ILE A 306 -11.68 7.27 15.84
C ILE A 306 -13.02 7.98 16.01
N GLN A 307 -13.27 8.62 17.14
CA GLN A 307 -14.51 9.37 17.38
C GLN A 307 -14.54 10.69 16.62
N ARG A 308 -13.38 11.21 16.20
CA ARG A 308 -13.30 12.46 15.45
C ARG A 308 -13.89 12.30 14.06
N SER A 309 -14.64 13.31 13.63
CA SER A 309 -15.10 13.39 12.26
C SER A 309 -13.88 13.58 11.35
N GLY A 310 -13.71 12.71 10.35
CA GLY A 310 -12.72 12.89 9.29
C GLY A 310 -13.19 13.83 8.19
N ALA A 311 -14.31 14.52 8.39
CA ALA A 311 -14.58 15.71 7.59
C ALA A 311 -13.44 16.67 7.91
N ARG A 312 -12.69 17.08 6.88
CA ARG A 312 -12.05 18.39 6.96
C ARG A 312 -13.17 19.33 7.40
N GLU A 313 -13.02 19.92 8.56
CA GLU A 313 -13.66 21.20 8.79
C GLU A 313 -13.28 22.02 7.56
N LEU A 314 -14.26 22.28 6.70
CA LEU A 314 -14.11 23.29 5.67
C LEU A 314 -14.04 24.58 6.45
N VAL A 315 -12.84 24.88 6.95
CA VAL A 315 -12.48 26.16 7.51
C VAL A 315 -12.58 27.11 6.33
N LEU A 316 -13.75 27.75 6.23
CA LEU A 316 -14.03 28.80 5.25
C LEU A 316 -13.21 30.07 5.55
N GLU A 317 -12.46 30.11 6.65
CA GLU A 317 -11.64 31.25 7.03
C GLU A 317 -10.39 30.76 7.78
N GLU A 318 -9.25 30.56 7.12
CA GLU A 318 -7.91 30.70 7.72
C GLU A 318 -6.80 30.52 6.67
N THR A 319 -5.75 31.31 6.81
CA THR A 319 -4.82 31.75 5.77
C THR A 319 -3.87 30.67 5.21
N PRO A 320 -3.30 30.88 4.00
CA PRO A 320 -2.47 29.90 3.26
C PRO A 320 -1.18 29.42 3.95
N GLU A 321 -0.80 30.02 5.07
CA GLU A 321 0.53 29.85 5.69
C GLU A 321 0.63 28.58 6.57
N HIS A 322 -0.45 28.20 7.24
CA HIS A 322 -0.49 27.00 8.10
C HIS A 322 -0.55 25.68 7.31
N GLU A 323 -1.18 25.68 6.13
CA GLU A 323 -1.18 24.52 5.23
C GLU A 323 0.23 24.24 4.69
N LEU A 324 1.02 25.30 4.48
CA LEU A 324 2.41 25.24 4.05
C LEU A 324 3.30 24.67 5.17
N GLN A 325 3.08 25.04 6.44
CA GLN A 325 3.81 24.50 7.59
C GLN A 325 3.52 23.01 7.83
N ALA A 326 2.26 22.57 7.78
CA ALA A 326 1.92 21.15 7.91
C ALA A 326 2.45 20.30 6.75
N ARG A 327 2.52 20.86 5.53
CA ARG A 327 3.17 20.21 4.37
C ARG A 327 4.70 20.20 4.48
N ARG A 328 5.32 21.25 5.03
CA ARG A 328 6.78 21.34 5.30
C ARG A 328 7.23 20.35 6.38
N MET A 329 6.45 20.17 7.44
CA MET A 329 6.74 19.19 8.52
C MET A 329 6.75 17.75 7.99
N ARG A 330 5.77 17.40 7.13
CA ARG A 330 5.75 16.12 6.41
C ARG A 330 6.97 15.94 5.51
N HIS A 331 7.45 17.01 4.88
CA HIS A 331 8.61 16.99 3.98
C HIS A 331 9.95 16.81 4.72
N GLN A 332 10.10 17.41 5.92
CA GLN A 332 11.32 17.28 6.73
C GLN A 332 11.51 15.87 7.32
N GLN A 333 10.42 15.19 7.70
CA GLN A 333 10.48 13.82 8.21
C GLN A 333 10.88 12.80 7.12
N PHE A 334 10.43 12.97 5.87
CA PHE A 334 10.85 12.14 4.73
C PHE A 334 12.34 12.29 4.40
N ARG A 335 12.89 13.51 4.45
CA ARG A 335 14.33 13.73 4.26
C ARG A 335 15.17 13.06 5.35
N ARG A 336 14.75 13.14 6.61
CA ARG A 336 15.45 12.47 7.72
C ARG A 336 15.45 10.95 7.60
N TYR A 337 14.31 10.35 7.26
CA TYR A 337 14.20 8.89 7.16
C TYR A 337 14.95 8.32 5.94
N ALA A 338 14.92 8.99 4.79
CA ALA A 338 15.68 8.57 3.61
C ALA A 338 17.21 8.60 3.86
N ILE A 339 17.70 9.63 4.55
CA ILE A 339 19.12 9.74 4.94
C ILE A 339 19.49 8.67 5.97
N GLN A 340 18.64 8.42 6.97
CA GLN A 340 18.88 7.41 8.00
C GLN A 340 18.92 6.00 7.38
N HIS A 341 17.98 5.68 6.49
CA HIS A 341 17.90 4.37 5.83
C HIS A 341 19.05 4.14 4.85
N GLU A 342 19.51 5.18 4.14
CA GLU A 342 20.68 5.07 3.26
C GLU A 342 21.98 4.88 4.06
N PHE A 343 22.07 5.50 5.24
CA PHE A 343 23.20 5.33 6.16
C PHE A 343 23.24 3.91 6.75
N THR A 344 22.10 3.38 7.20
CA THR A 344 22.00 2.00 7.73
C THR A 344 22.32 0.95 6.67
N MET A 345 21.88 1.16 5.42
CA MET A 345 22.18 0.23 4.31
C MET A 345 23.66 0.25 3.91
N ARG A 346 24.31 1.43 3.89
CA ARG A 346 25.76 1.52 3.64
C ARG A 346 26.58 0.89 4.77
N GLN A 347 26.14 1.01 6.02
CA GLN A 347 26.79 0.34 7.15
C GLN A 347 26.65 -1.18 7.09
N ALA A 348 25.47 -1.69 6.72
CA ALA A 348 25.25 -3.13 6.52
C ALA A 348 26.10 -3.70 5.38
N GLN A 349 26.24 -2.96 4.27
CA GLN A 349 27.13 -3.35 3.15
C GLN A 349 28.61 -3.34 3.55
N HIS A 350 29.08 -2.34 4.29
CA HIS A 350 30.47 -2.28 4.75
C HIS A 350 30.80 -3.37 5.79
N GLN A 351 29.84 -3.78 6.63
CA GLN A 351 30.02 -4.91 7.54
C GLN A 351 30.08 -6.25 6.81
N GLN A 352 29.28 -6.45 5.77
CA GLN A 352 29.35 -7.67 4.94
C GLN A 352 30.68 -7.78 4.17
N ILE A 353 31.21 -6.67 3.66
CA ILE A 353 32.50 -6.67 2.95
C ILE A 353 33.68 -6.95 3.88
N ARG A 354 33.61 -6.51 5.16
CA ARG A 354 34.65 -6.80 6.17
C ARG A 354 34.59 -8.22 6.75
N GLN A 355 33.50 -8.95 6.57
CA GLN A 355 33.38 -10.35 7.03
C GLN A 355 33.77 -11.37 5.95
N HIS A 356 34.12 -10.92 4.74
CA HIS A 356 34.52 -11.77 3.61
C HIS A 356 35.92 -11.42 3.06
N LEU A 357 36.69 -10.63 3.82
CA LEU A 357 38.14 -10.51 3.77
C LEU A 357 38.69 -11.12 5.07
#